data_AF-A0A1I7WHG9-F1
#
_entry.id   AF-A0A1I7WHG9-F1
#
_cell.length_a   1.000
_cell.length_b   1.000
_cell.length_c   1.000
_cell.angle_alpha   90.00
_cell.angle_beta   90.00
_cell.angle_gamma   90.00
#
_symmetry.space_group_name_H-M   'P 1'
#
loop_
_entity.id
_entity.type
_entity.pdbx_description
1 polymer ?
#
loop_
_entity_poly.entity_id
_entity_poly.type
_entity_poly.pdbx_seq_one_letter_code
_entity_poly.pdbx_strand_id
1 'polypeptide(L)'
;MPSVRKEYSTLCLERCRISEYALRRFHEEMLDCRREIYAFEVKLQDEINVDRLLSALPNIERILERQWNLRNIRGEIMEIRIENDRYSCDAI
;
A
#
# COMPACT_ATOMS: atom_id res chain seq x y z
N MET A 1 10.07 12.42 25.81
CA MET A 1 9.00 13.15 25.10
C MET A 1 7.97 12.13 24.66
N PRO A 2 6.68 12.30 24.97
CA PRO A 2 5.67 11.38 24.43
C PRO A 2 5.61 11.62 22.93
N SER A 3 5.88 10.55 22.16
CA SER A 3 5.68 10.53 20.72
C SER A 3 4.20 10.82 20.47
N VAL A 4 3.91 11.93 19.81
CA VAL A 4 2.58 12.19 19.26
C VAL A 4 2.32 11.04 18.30
N ARG A 5 1.51 10.06 18.72
CA ARG A 5 0.95 9.08 17.79
C ARG A 5 0.17 9.91 16.79
N LYS A 6 0.71 10.11 15.58
CA LYS A 6 -0.10 10.59 14.45
C LYS A 6 -1.31 9.66 14.42
N GLU A 7 -2.51 10.21 14.52
CA GLU A 7 -3.74 9.46 14.30
C GLU A 7 -3.72 9.01 12.84
N TYR A 8 -3.14 7.84 12.59
CA TYR A 8 -3.07 7.29 11.26
C TYR A 8 -4.48 6.91 10.82
N SER A 9 -4.92 7.43 9.67
CA SER A 9 -6.13 6.94 9.05
C SER A 9 -5.83 5.63 8.31
N THR A 10 -5.87 4.52 9.04
CA THR A 10 -5.80 3.17 8.46
C THR A 10 -7.11 2.87 7.75
N LEU A 11 -7.04 2.50 6.48
CA LEU A 11 -8.20 2.08 5.70
C LEU A 11 -8.25 0.55 5.58
N CYS A 12 -9.22 -0.10 6.21
CA CYS A 12 -9.43 -1.54 6.10
C CYS A 12 -10.66 -1.86 5.23
N LEU A 13 -10.46 -2.61 4.14
CA LEU A 13 -11.51 -3.00 3.20
C LEU A 13 -11.62 -4.54 3.12
N GLU A 14 -12.44 -5.13 3.99
CA GLU A 14 -12.54 -6.59 4.12
C GLU A 14 -13.59 -7.25 3.20
N ARG A 15 -14.61 -6.50 2.77
CA ARG A 15 -15.75 -7.03 1.98
C ARG A 15 -15.91 -6.34 0.63
N CYS A 16 -14.85 -5.68 0.15
CA CYS A 16 -14.87 -4.94 -1.10
C CYS A 16 -14.16 -5.74 -2.19
N ARG A 17 -14.79 -5.87 -3.36
CA ARG A 17 -14.09 -6.32 -4.56
C ARG A 17 -13.27 -5.16 -5.10
N ILE A 18 -11.99 -5.12 -4.75
CA ILE A 18 -11.07 -4.10 -5.23
C ILE A 18 -10.37 -4.62 -6.48
N SER A 19 -10.53 -3.90 -7.58
CA SER A 19 -9.81 -4.20 -8.82
C SER A 19 -8.34 -3.78 -8.71
N GLU A 20 -7.47 -4.37 -9.54
CA GLU A 20 -6.08 -3.93 -9.69
C GLU A 20 -5.97 -2.43 -9.96
N TYR A 21 -6.89 -1.88 -10.76
CA TYR A 21 -6.94 -0.45 -11.05
C TYR A 21 -7.20 0.38 -9.78
N ALA A 22 -8.13 -0.05 -8.93
CA ALA A 22 -8.41 0.63 -7.67
C ALA A 22 -7.22 0.55 -6.70
N LEU A 23 -6.55 -0.61 -6.59
CA LEU A 23 -5.30 -0.74 -5.81
C LEU A 23 -4.22 0.21 -6.32
N ARG A 24 -4.03 0.29 -7.64
CA ARG A 24 -3.07 1.21 -8.24
C ARG A 24 -3.37 2.67 -7.86
N ARG A 25 -4.64 3.06 -7.89
CA ARG A 25 -5.06 4.42 -7.51
C ARG A 25 -4.74 4.73 -6.05
N PHE A 26 -4.90 3.76 -5.13
CA PHE A 26 -4.47 3.96 -3.73
C PHE A 26 -2.96 4.23 -3.63
N HIS A 27 -2.14 3.45 -4.34
CA HIS A 27 -0.69 3.68 -4.35
C HIS A 27 -0.31 5.04 -4.95
N GLU A 28 -0.93 5.45 -6.06
CA GLU A 28 -0.69 6.77 -6.66
C GLU A 28 -1.05 7.91 -5.70
N GLU A 29 -2.16 7.79 -4.98
CA GLU A 29 -2.57 8.79 -3.98
C GLU A 29 -1.61 8.86 -2.78
N MET A 30 -1.06 7.72 -2.36
CA MET A 30 -0.06 7.64 -1.28
C MET A 30 1.32 8.17 -1.72
N LEU A 31 1.75 7.81 -2.93
CA LEU A 31 3.00 8.28 -3.53
C LEU A 31 3.03 9.80 -3.63
N ASP A 32 1.94 10.39 -4.11
CA ASP A 32 1.80 11.83 -4.24
C ASP A 32 1.43 12.53 -2.92
N CYS A 33 1.26 11.77 -1.83
CA CYS A 33 0.77 12.26 -0.54
C CYS A 33 -0.51 13.11 -0.64
N ARG A 34 -1.41 12.78 -1.59
CA ARG A 34 -2.66 13.53 -1.86
C ARG A 34 -3.70 13.36 -0.75
N ARG A 35 -3.60 12.26 0.00
CA ARG A 35 -4.44 11.98 1.16
C ARG A 35 -3.55 11.61 2.34
N GLU A 36 -4.03 11.86 3.54
CA GLU A 36 -3.36 11.46 4.79
C GLU A 36 -3.58 9.97 5.11
N ILE A 37 -3.53 9.11 4.09
CA ILE A 37 -3.59 7.66 4.21
C ILE A 37 -2.16 7.16 4.37
N TYR A 38 -1.84 6.67 5.56
CA TYR A 38 -0.51 6.13 5.88
C TYR A 38 -0.48 4.61 5.84
N ALA A 39 -1.66 3.98 5.87
CA ALA A 39 -1.81 2.54 5.82
C ALA A 39 -3.13 2.14 5.18
N PHE A 40 -3.13 1.07 4.38
CA PHE A 40 -4.36 0.40 3.97
C PHE A 40 -4.18 -1.12 3.93
N GLU A 41 -5.27 -1.83 4.23
CA GLU A 41 -5.37 -3.28 4.09
C GLU A 41 -6.62 -3.61 3.28
N VAL A 42 -6.46 -4.48 2.28
CA VAL A 42 -7.55 -4.98 1.44
C VAL A 42 -7.55 -6.50 1.46
N LYS A 43 -8.73 -7.09 1.66
CA LYS A 43 -8.96 -8.51 1.41
C LYS A 43 -9.26 -8.73 -0.08
N LEU A 44 -8.32 -9.36 -0.78
CA LEU A 44 -8.44 -9.72 -2.20
C LEU A 44 -9.55 -10.77 -2.36
N GLN A 45 -10.56 -10.44 -3.16
CA GLN A 45 -11.66 -11.35 -3.51
C GLN A 45 -11.37 -12.13 -4.80
N ASP A 46 -10.45 -11.62 -5.61
CA ASP A 46 -10.02 -12.17 -6.90
C ASP A 46 -8.50 -12.14 -6.96
N GLU A 47 -7.89 -13.01 -7.77
CA GLU A 47 -6.45 -12.99 -8.01
C GLU A 47 -6.04 -11.68 -8.69
N ILE A 48 -4.93 -11.10 -8.24
CA ILE A 48 -4.32 -9.91 -8.84
C ILE A 48 -2.96 -10.24 -9.42
N ASN A 49 -2.61 -9.65 -10.55
CA ASN A 49 -1.26 -9.67 -11.07
C ASN A 49 -0.44 -8.58 -10.36
N VAL A 50 0.19 -8.98 -9.27
CA VAL A 50 1.01 -8.12 -8.40
C VAL A 50 2.17 -7.50 -9.18
N ASP A 51 2.87 -8.29 -9.99
CA ASP A 51 4.01 -7.79 -10.77
C ASP A 51 3.60 -6.68 -11.74
N ARG A 52 2.43 -6.82 -12.38
CA ARG A 52 1.87 -5.78 -13.25
C ARG A 52 1.42 -4.55 -12.47
N LEU A 53 0.79 -4.74 -11.32
CA LEU A 53 0.37 -3.64 -10.43
C LEU A 53 1.57 -2.81 -9.98
N LEU A 54 2.60 -3.49 -9.50
CA LEU A 54 3.76 -2.89 -8.85
C LEU A 54 4.79 -2.33 -9.84
N SER A 55 5.00 -2.98 -10.99
CA SER A 55 5.93 -2.48 -12.02
C SER A 55 5.55 -1.12 -12.61
N ALA A 56 4.28 -0.72 -12.49
CA ALA A 56 3.80 0.59 -12.90
C ALA A 56 4.07 1.69 -11.84
N LEU A 57 4.49 1.32 -10.63
CA LEU A 57 4.76 2.26 -9.54
C LEU A 57 6.23 2.70 -9.55
N PRO A 58 6.50 4.02 -9.46
CA PRO A 58 7.87 4.51 -9.32
C PRO A 58 8.44 4.17 -7.94
N ASN A 59 9.77 4.11 -7.83
CA ASN A 59 10.51 3.95 -6.57
C ASN A 59 10.08 2.74 -5.74
N ILE A 60 9.70 1.65 -6.42
CA ILE A 60 9.42 0.38 -5.76
C ILE A 60 10.65 -0.53 -5.81
N GLU A 61 10.90 -1.21 -4.70
CA GLU A 61 11.99 -2.17 -4.53
C GLU A 61 11.44 -3.45 -3.89
N ARG A 62 11.74 -4.61 -4.46
CA ARG A 62 11.38 -5.89 -3.85
C ARG A 62 12.42 -6.23 -2.77
N ILE A 63 11.95 -6.45 -1.54
CA ILE A 63 12.82 -6.73 -0.40
C ILE A 63 12.86 -8.24 -0.10
N LEU A 64 11.69 -8.88 -0.10
CA LEU A 64 11.55 -10.32 0.10
C LEU A 64 10.52 -10.90 -0.86
N GLU A 65 10.28 -12.20 -0.77
CA GLU A 65 9.12 -12.81 -1.39
C GLU A 65 7.84 -12.19 -0.82
N ARG A 66 6.98 -11.67 -1.70
CA ARG A 66 5.70 -11.01 -1.34
C ARG A 66 5.84 -9.73 -0.50
N GLN A 67 7.00 -9.08 -0.53
CA GLN A 67 7.26 -7.85 0.21
C GLN A 67 8.06 -6.83 -0.59
N TRP A 68 7.61 -5.58 -0.59
CA TRP A 68 8.20 -4.48 -1.34
C TRP A 68 8.23 -3.20 -0.52
N ASN A 69 9.25 -2.38 -0.76
CA ASN A 69 9.30 -1.00 -0.29
C ASN A 69 8.89 -0.07 -1.43
N LEU A 70 8.11 0.94 -1.09
CA LEU A 70 7.65 2.00 -1.97
C LEU A 70 8.02 3.33 -1.34
N ARG A 71 8.74 4.19 -2.06
CA ARG A 71 9.12 5.52 -1.55
C ARG A 71 8.25 6.62 -2.15
N ASN A 72 7.57 7.37 -1.29
CA ASN A 72 6.71 8.48 -1.70
C ASN A 72 7.51 9.76 -2.02
N ILE A 73 6.83 10.80 -2.49
CA ILE A 73 7.47 12.09 -2.86
C ILE A 73 8.10 12.82 -1.67
N ARG A 74 7.72 12.48 -0.43
CA ARG A 74 8.31 13.03 0.81
C ARG A 74 9.54 12.23 1.27
N GLY A 75 9.89 11.16 0.56
CA GLY A 75 10.97 10.25 0.93
C GLY A 75 10.59 9.26 2.03
N GLU A 76 9.32 9.22 2.45
CA GLU A 76 8.84 8.24 3.42
C GLU A 76 8.75 6.86 2.75
N ILE A 77 9.06 5.82 3.52
CA ILE A 77 9.04 4.44 3.04
C ILE A 77 7.71 3.81 3.46
N MET A 78 7.08 3.15 2.51
CA MET A 78 5.87 2.36 2.70
C MET A 78 6.19 0.93 2.33
N GLU A 79 5.77 0.01 3.17
CA GLU A 79 5.98 -1.39 2.94
C GLU A 79 4.69 -2.02 2.42
N ILE A 80 4.79 -2.73 1.31
CA ILE A 80 3.71 -3.50 0.71
C ILE A 80 3.94 -4.96 1.05
N ARG A 81 2.91 -5.64 1.57
CA ARG A 81 2.94 -7.07 1.87
C ARG A 81 1.74 -7.78 1.29
N ILE A 82 1.95 -9.03 0.88
CA ILE A 82 0.89 -9.92 0.45
C ILE A 82 0.93 -11.20 1.25
N GLU A 83 -0.09 -11.41 2.07
CA GLU A 83 -0.21 -12.54 2.97
C GLU A 83 -1.56 -13.22 2.76
N ASN A 84 -1.56 -14.47 2.27
CA ASN A 84 -2.78 -15.19 1.90
C ASN A 84 -3.62 -14.41 0.89
N ASP A 85 -4.83 -14.00 1.28
CA ASP A 85 -5.77 -13.19 0.53
C ASP A 85 -5.74 -11.71 0.96
N ARG A 86 -4.71 -11.27 1.69
CA ARG A 86 -4.57 -9.90 2.16
C ARG A 86 -3.46 -9.17 1.42
N TYR A 87 -3.77 -7.94 1.02
CA TYR A 87 -2.83 -6.98 0.49
C TYR A 87 -2.76 -5.79 1.45
N SER A 88 -1.59 -5.50 2.00
CA SER A 88 -1.38 -4.35 2.87
C SER A 88 -0.32 -3.41 2.32
N CYS A 89 -0.45 -2.13 2.65
CA CYS A 89 0.56 -1.11 2.43
C CYS A 89 0.61 -0.19 3.64
N ASP A 90 1.76 -0.11 4.31
CA ASP A 90 1.91 0.54 5.60
C ASP A 90 3.18 1.41 5.63
N ALA A 91 3.08 2.65 6.09
CA ALA A 91 4.27 3.49 6.34
C ALA A 91 5.13 2.92 7.48
N ILE A 92 6.46 2.88 7.31
CA ILE A 92 7.43 2.35 8.29
C ILE A 92 8.37 3.42 8.86
#